data_AF-A0A1I4BYS4-F1
#
_entry.id   AF-A0A1I4BYS4-F1
#
_cell.length_a   1.000
_cell.length_b   1.000
_cell.length_c   1.000
_cell.angle_alpha   90.00
_cell.angle_beta   90.00
_cell.angle_gamma   90.00
#
_symmetry.space_group_name_H-M   'P 1'
#
loop_
_entity.id
_entity.type
_entity.pdbx_description
1 polymer ?
#
loop_
_entity_poly.entity_id
_entity_poly.type
_entity_poly.pdbx_seq_one_letter_code
_entity_poly.pdbx_strand_id
1 'polypeptide(L)' 'MTEVLKNLLAAAQLPASEAETAAYVSAYEMHRAAVDALYAVPAARYVDPALRFRAAGRIEDWATPAPAPRG' A
#
# COMPACT_ATOMS: atom_id res chain seq x y z
N MET A 1 -16.72 -13.45 6.46
CA MET A 1 -15.89 -12.68 5.51
C MET A 1 -16.68 -12.21 4.28
N THR A 2 -17.41 -13.10 3.61
CA THR A 2 -18.19 -12.79 2.39
C THR A 2 -19.13 -11.58 2.53
N GLU A 3 -19.87 -11.47 3.63
CA GLU A 3 -20.77 -10.32 3.85
C GLU A 3 -20.03 -8.99 4.05
N VAL A 4 -18.86 -9.02 4.70
CA VAL A 4 -18.00 -7.83 4.84
C VAL A 4 -17.49 -7.39 3.47
N LEU A 5 -17.01 -8.34 2.65
CA LEU A 5 -16.56 -8.06 1.28
C LEU A 5 -17.69 -7.44 0.44
N LYS A 6 -18.89 -8.03 0.46
CA LYS A 6 -20.05 -7.51 -0.28
C LYS A 6 -20.41 -6.09 0.15
N ASN A 7 -20.40 -5.80 1.45
CA ASN A 7 -20.66 -4.45 1.96
C ASN A 7 -19.61 -3.44 1.48
N LEU A 8 -18.33 -3.82 1.47
CA LEU A 8 -17.25 -2.96 0.98
C LEU A 8 -17.36 -2.70 -0.53
N LEU A 9 -17.65 -3.75 -1.33
CA LEU A 9 -17.88 -3.62 -2.76
C LEU A 9 -19.09 -2.73 -3.07
N ALA A 10 -20.18 -2.91 -2.33
CA ALA A 10 -21.37 -2.08 -2.45
C ALA A 10 -21.09 -0.60 -2.11
N ALA A 11 -20.35 -0.34 -1.02
CA ALA A 11 -19.95 1.01 -0.64
C ALA A 11 -19.03 1.67 -1.68
N ALA A 12 -18.17 0.89 -2.32
CA ALA A 12 -17.31 1.34 -3.42
C ALA A 12 -18.02 1.40 -4.78
N GLN A 13 -19.30 1.00 -4.85
CA GLN A 13 -20.08 0.89 -6.10
C GLN A 13 -19.40 -0.02 -7.15
N LEU A 14 -18.69 -1.05 -6.69
CA LEU A 14 -18.01 -2.02 -7.54
C LEU A 14 -18.86 -3.30 -7.64
N PRO A 15 -19.37 -3.64 -8.84
CA PRO A 15 -20.02 -4.93 -9.04
C PRO A 15 -18.98 -6.04 -9.00
N ALA A 16 -19.35 -7.19 -8.45
CA ALA A 16 -18.57 -8.41 -8.52
C ALA A 16 -19.49 -9.62 -8.69
N SER A 17 -19.08 -10.55 -9.55
CA SER A 17 -19.69 -11.87 -9.67
C SER A 17 -19.40 -12.72 -8.43
N GLU A 18 -20.12 -13.84 -8.29
CA GLU A 18 -19.86 -14.80 -7.21
C GLU A 18 -18.47 -15.42 -7.31
N ALA A 19 -17.97 -15.64 -8.53
CA ALA A 19 -16.63 -16.19 -8.78
C ALA A 19 -15.54 -15.21 -8.34
N GLU A 20 -15.68 -13.92 -8.65
CA GLU A 20 -14.76 -12.87 -8.20
C GLU A 20 -14.82 -12.72 -6.67
N THR A 21 -16.02 -12.75 -6.10
CA THR A 21 -16.21 -12.71 -4.65
C THR A 21 -15.48 -13.87 -3.96
N ALA A 22 -15.59 -15.09 -4.49
CA ALA A 22 -14.89 -16.25 -3.96
C ALA A 22 -13.36 -16.11 -4.06
N ALA A 23 -12.87 -15.58 -5.18
CA ALA A 23 -11.43 -15.33 -5.38
C ALA A 23 -10.89 -14.26 -4.41
N TYR A 24 -11.63 -13.17 -4.17
CA TYR A 24 -11.23 -12.16 -3.21
C TYR A 24 -11.21 -12.68 -1.77
N VAL A 25 -12.20 -13.48 -1.37
CA VAL A 25 -12.23 -14.09 -0.03
C VAL A 25 -11.06 -15.05 0.16
N SER A 26 -10.73 -15.88 -0.83
CA SER A 26 -9.63 -16.84 -0.71
C SER A 26 -8.25 -16.17 -0.69
N ALA A 27 -8.08 -15.06 -1.41
CA ALA A 27 -6.83 -14.30 -1.44
C ALA A 27 -6.61 -13.38 -0.22
N TYR A 28 -7.65 -13.12 0.57
CA TYR A 28 -7.62 -12.12 1.65
C TYR A 28 -6.49 -12.33 2.65
N GLU A 29 -6.29 -13.56 3.14
CA GLU A 29 -5.26 -13.85 4.15
C GLU A 29 -3.84 -13.54 3.64
N MET A 30 -3.57 -13.87 2.37
CA MET A 30 -2.29 -13.54 1.72
C MET A 30 -2.10 -12.02 1.64
N HIS A 31 -3.12 -11.29 1.20
CA HIS A 31 -3.06 -9.84 1.10
C HIS A 31 -2.90 -9.18 2.47
N ARG A 32 -3.59 -9.69 3.50
CA ARG A 32 -3.46 -9.19 4.87
C ARG A 32 -2.05 -9.35 5.39
N ALA A 33 -1.46 -10.55 5.24
CA ALA A 33 -0.08 -10.80 5.65
C ALA A 33 0.93 -9.90 4.91
N ALA A 34 0.73 -9.68 3.60
CA ALA A 34 1.59 -8.79 2.82
C ALA A 34 1.49 -7.33 3.32
N VAL A 35 0.28 -6.84 3.62
CA VAL A 35 0.07 -5.49 4.19
C VAL A 35 0.73 -5.39 5.56
N ASP A 36 0.56 -6.38 6.43
CA ASP A 36 1.17 -6.39 7.75
C ASP A 36 2.71 -6.37 7.67
N ALA A 37 3.30 -7.08 6.70
CA ALA A 37 4.73 -7.06 6.47
C ALA A 37 5.28 -5.66 6.11
N LEU A 38 4.49 -4.82 5.41
CA LEU A 38 4.88 -3.44 5.11
C LEU A 38 5.03 -2.58 6.38
N TYR A 39 4.21 -2.84 7.41
CA TYR A 39 4.24 -2.12 8.67
C TYR A 39 5.20 -2.73 9.71
N ALA A 40 5.62 -3.98 9.52
CA ALA A 40 6.51 -4.68 10.45
C ALA A 40 7.98 -4.21 10.37
N VAL A 41 8.36 -3.43 9.35
CA VAL A 41 9.73 -2.97 9.15
C VAL A 41 10.04 -1.80 10.10
N PRO A 42 10.95 -1.94 11.09
CA PRO A 42 11.26 -0.85 12.03
C PRO A 42 11.76 0.41 11.35
N ALA A 43 12.43 0.28 10.20
CA ALA A 43 12.85 1.40 9.37
C ALA A 43 11.65 2.19 8.82
N ALA A 44 10.55 1.53 8.43
CA ALA A 44 9.31 2.17 7.95
C ALA A 44 8.63 3.06 8.99
N ARG A 45 8.94 2.87 10.28
CA ARG A 45 8.42 3.67 11.40
C ARG A 45 8.81 5.15 11.34
N TYR A 46 9.92 5.47 10.67
CA TYR A 46 10.45 6.83 10.56
C TYR A 46 10.58 7.32 9.12
N VAL A 47 10.22 6.48 8.13
CA VAL A 47 10.12 6.96 6.75
C VAL A 47 8.93 7.89 6.69
N ASP A 48 9.11 9.07 6.09
CA ASP A 48 8.00 9.98 5.84
C ASP A 48 6.91 9.19 5.11
N PRO A 49 5.69 9.02 5.67
CA PRO A 49 4.67 8.30 4.97
C PRO A 49 4.48 8.98 3.61
N ALA A 50 4.47 8.19 2.55
CA ALA A 50 4.18 8.67 1.18
C ALA A 50 2.83 9.41 1.07
N LEU A 51 2.06 9.45 2.17
CA LEU A 51 0.81 10.16 2.39
C LEU A 51 0.98 11.64 2.77
N ARG A 52 2.20 12.13 3.09
CA ARG A 52 2.41 13.57 3.24
C ARG A 52 2.42 14.21 1.86
N PHE A 53 1.28 14.79 1.48
CA PHE A 53 1.21 15.66 0.32
C PHE A 53 2.18 16.83 0.50
N ARG A 54 3.21 16.88 -0.35
CA ARG A 54 4.15 18.00 -0.43
C ARG A 54 3.85 18.73 -1.73
N ALA A 55 3.27 19.93 -1.63
CA ALA A 55 2.92 20.73 -2.81
C ALA A 55 4.14 21.11 -3.67
N ALA A 56 5.32 21.19 -3.06
CA ALA A 56 6.59 21.30 -3.76
C ALA A 56 7.17 19.90 -4.00
N GLY A 57 7.08 19.42 -5.25
CA GLY A 57 7.76 18.20 -5.67
C GLY A 57 9.27 18.40 -5.63
N ARG A 58 9.94 17.87 -4.61
CA ARG A 58 11.39 17.68 -4.67
C ARG A 58 11.64 16.33 -5.30
N ILE A 59 11.81 16.33 -6.62
CA ILE A 59 12.38 15.16 -7.31
C ILE A 59 13.86 15.19 -6.98
N GLU A 60 14.30 14.21 -6.19
CA GLU A 60 15.72 13.94 -6.06
C GLU A 60 16.11 13.16 -7.32
N ASP A 61 17.02 13.73 -8.11
CA ASP A 61 17.54 13.04 -9.28
C ASP A 61 18.45 11.90 -8.80
N TRP A 62 17.93 10.67 -8.84
CA TRP A 62 18.66 9.48 -8.43
C TRP A 62 19.82 9.12 -9.37
N ALA A 63 19.93 9.77 -10.53
CA ALA A 63 21.10 9.66 -11.39
C ALA A 63 22.25 10.58 -10.94
N THR A 64 21.99 11.53 -10.04
CA THR A 64 23.04 12.41 -9.52
C THR A 64 23.87 11.68 -8.46
N PRO A 65 25.19 11.51 -8.67
CA PRO A 65 26.06 10.87 -7.69
C PRO A 65 26.15 11.71 -6.40
N ALA A 66 26.13 11.04 -5.25
CA ALA A 66 26.23 11.70 -3.95
C ALA A 66 27.52 12.56 -3.86
N PRO A 67 27.45 13.75 -3.24
CA PRO A 67 28.64 14.58 -3.08
C PRO A 67 29.70 13.85 -2.25
N ALA A 68 30.96 13.98 -2.67
CA ALA A 68 32.08 13.37 -1.97
C ALA A 68 32.15 13.85 -0.50
N PRO A 69 32.51 12.98 0.44
CA PRO A 69 32.68 13.39 1.84
C PRO A 69 33.76 14.46 1.92
N ARG A 70 33.46 15.58 2.61
CA ARG A 70 34.47 16.58 2.93
C ARG A 70 35.36 16.01 4.04
N GLY A 71 36.63 15.80 3.71
CA GLY A 71 37.68 15.48 4.68
C GLY A 71 38.03 16.68 5.57
#